data_AF-A0A2T5HRG0-F1
#
_entry.id   AF-A0A2T5HRG0-F1
#
_cell.length_a   1.000
_cell.length_b   1.000
_cell.length_c   1.000
_cell.angle_alpha   90.00
_cell.angle_beta   90.00
_cell.angle_gamma   90.00
#
_symmetry.space_group_name_H-M   'P 1'
#
loop_
_entity.id
_entity.type
_entity.pdbx_description
1 polymer ?
#
loop_
_entity_poly.entity_id
_entity_poly.type
_entity_poly.pdbx_seq_one_letter_code
_entity_poly.pdbx_strand_id
1 'polypeptide(L)'
;MFDEHLTLAEACFAQNLPYWCSDFSRPTDREFAALLKGRGHSLQYLVLEMWDQVYIPASCDLNAVKATAKVRATLRSEGIAEELLPLLV
;
A
#
# COMPACT_ATOMS: atom_id res chain seq x y z
N MET A 1 -14.37 0.05 9.79
CA MET A 1 -13.71 0.41 8.52
C MET A 1 -12.22 0.13 8.62
N PHE A 2 -11.50 0.71 9.60
CA PHE A 2 -10.07 0.38 9.78
C PHE A 2 -9.77 -1.06 10.14
N ASP A 3 -10.64 -1.78 10.86
CA ASP A 3 -10.33 -3.15 11.33
C ASP A 3 -10.05 -4.15 10.20
N GLU A 4 -10.77 -4.04 9.09
CA GLU A 4 -10.58 -4.90 7.92
C GLU A 4 -9.26 -4.56 7.21
N HIS A 5 -9.03 -3.28 6.91
CA HIS A 5 -7.78 -2.81 6.32
C HIS A 5 -6.56 -3.11 7.20
N LEU A 6 -6.72 -3.04 8.52
CA LEU A 6 -5.69 -3.37 9.48
C LEU A 6 -5.30 -4.85 9.37
N THR A 7 -6.29 -5.74 9.33
CA THR A 7 -6.07 -7.18 9.16
C THR A 7 -5.36 -7.48 7.85
N LEU A 8 -5.77 -6.84 6.76
CA LEU A 8 -5.14 -7.00 5.45
C LEU A 8 -3.69 -6.47 5.44
N ALA A 9 -3.46 -5.29 6.00
CA ALA A 9 -2.13 -4.70 6.11
C ALA A 9 -1.19 -5.58 6.95
N GLU A 10 -1.65 -6.06 8.11
CA GLU A 10 -0.88 -6.96 8.98
C GLU A 10 -0.52 -8.27 8.25
N ALA A 11 -1.44 -8.83 7.44
CA ALA A 11 -1.19 -10.02 6.62
C ALA A 11 -0.16 -9.78 5.50
N CYS A 12 -0.17 -8.61 4.85
CA CYS A 12 0.86 -8.21 3.89
C CYS A 12 2.23 -8.05 4.59
N PHE A 13 2.25 -7.37 5.74
CA PHE A 13 3.48 -7.07 6.47
C PHE A 13 4.16 -8.33 7.02
N ALA A 14 3.37 -9.33 7.44
CA ALA A 14 3.89 -10.64 7.84
C ALA A 14 4.68 -11.35 6.72
N GLN A 15 4.45 -10.96 5.45
CA GLN A 15 5.12 -11.49 4.27
C GLN A 15 6.15 -10.51 3.68
N ASN A 16 6.47 -9.42 4.39
CA ASN A 16 7.32 -8.33 3.89
C ASN A 16 6.80 -7.66 2.60
N LEU A 17 5.49 -7.68 2.39
CA LEU A 17 4.84 -7.08 1.23
C LEU A 17 4.25 -5.70 1.58
N PRO A 18 4.20 -4.77 0.62
CA PRO A 18 3.49 -3.51 0.80
C PRO A 18 1.98 -3.75 0.80
N TYR A 19 1.24 -2.84 1.43
CA TYR A 19 -0.22 -2.80 1.38
C TYR A 19 -0.69 -1.64 0.51
N TRP A 20 -1.28 -1.95 -0.64
CA TRP A 20 -1.90 -0.98 -1.54
C TRP A 20 -3.37 -0.78 -1.14
N CYS A 21 -3.80 0.46 -0.93
CA CYS A 21 -5.18 0.75 -0.51
C CYS A 21 -5.58 2.18 -0.87
N SER A 22 -6.56 2.30 -1.76
CA SER A 22 -7.12 3.57 -2.26
C SER A 22 -8.45 3.96 -1.59
N ASP A 23 -8.94 3.17 -0.64
CA ASP A 23 -10.27 3.35 -0.03
C ASP A 23 -10.34 4.56 0.91
N PHE A 24 -9.20 5.06 1.37
CA PHE A 24 -9.14 6.23 2.23
C PHE A 24 -8.87 7.51 1.44
N SER A 25 -9.71 8.52 1.63
CA SER A 25 -9.42 9.90 1.22
C SER A 25 -8.56 10.60 2.28
N ARG A 26 -7.93 11.72 1.90
CA ARG A 26 -7.27 12.60 2.88
C ARG A 26 -8.30 13.21 3.83
N PRO A 27 -8.05 13.27 5.15
CA PRO A 27 -6.81 12.88 5.86
C PRO A 27 -6.77 11.43 6.38
N THR A 28 -7.84 10.66 6.17
CA THR A 28 -8.03 9.29 6.70
C THR A 28 -6.92 8.33 6.27
N ASP A 29 -6.35 8.53 5.08
CA ASP A 29 -5.16 7.82 4.59
C ASP A 29 -3.96 7.91 5.54
N ARG A 30 -3.67 9.12 6.01
CA ARG A 30 -2.57 9.39 6.96
C ARG A 30 -2.90 8.93 8.37
N GLU A 31 -4.17 9.01 8.77
CA GLU A 31 -4.62 8.48 10.05
C GLU A 31 -4.45 6.97 10.13
N PHE A 32 -4.73 6.25 9.03
CA PHE A 32 -4.48 4.81 8.96
C PHE A 32 -2.99 4.48 9.06
N ALA A 33 -2.12 5.26 8.39
CA ALA A 33 -0.67 5.13 8.56
C ALA A 33 -0.22 5.36 10.02
N ALA A 34 -0.81 6.35 10.70
CA ALA A 34 -0.52 6.64 12.10
C ALA A 34 -1.00 5.51 13.03
N LEU A 35 -2.17 4.93 12.76
CA LEU A 35 -2.70 3.79 13.50
C LEU A 35 -1.77 2.58 13.40
N LEU A 36 -1.32 2.23 12.20
CA LEU A 36 -0.38 1.11 11.99
C LEU A 36 0.94 1.33 12.75
N LYS A 37 1.47 2.56 12.74
CA LYS A 37 2.65 2.93 13.53
C LYS A 37 2.39 2.82 15.04
N GLY A 38 1.22 3.27 15.49
CA GLY A 38 0.79 3.16 16.90
C GLY A 38 0.66 1.72 17.38
N ARG A 39 0.45 0.77 16.47
CA ARG A 39 0.45 -0.68 16.76
C ARG A 39 1.83 -1.34 16.70
N GLY A 40 2.89 -0.56 16.47
CA GLY A 40 4.27 -1.04 16.49
C GLY A 40 4.84 -1.40 15.12
N HIS A 41 4.12 -1.16 14.03
CA HIS A 41 4.68 -1.37 12.69
C HIS A 41 5.62 -0.22 12.32
N SER A 42 6.86 -0.55 11.99
CA SER A 42 7.76 0.38 11.33
C SER A 42 7.43 0.41 9.83
N LEU A 43 6.87 1.52 9.35
CA LEU A 43 6.46 1.66 7.96
C LEU A 43 6.59 3.08 7.42
N GLN A 44 6.60 3.18 6.09
CA GLN A 44 6.47 4.42 5.33
C GLN A 44 5.15 4.42 4.56
N TYR A 45 4.44 5.55 4.56
CA TYR A 45 3.26 5.77 3.73
C TYR A 45 3.62 6.68 2.55
N LEU A 46 3.26 6.29 1.33
CA LEU A 46 3.50 7.03 0.10
C LEU A 46 2.25 7.07 -0.78
N VAL A 47 2.17 8.10 -1.62
CA VAL A 47 1.26 8.16 -2.77
C VAL A 47 2.13 8.22 -4.02
N LEU A 48 1.99 7.24 -4.89
CA LEU A 48 2.76 7.05 -6.12
C LEU A 48 1.85 7.19 -7.33
N GLU A 49 2.41 7.49 -8.50
CA GLU A 49 1.68 7.59 -9.78
C GLU A 49 0.33 8.35 -9.67
N MET A 50 0.41 9.55 -9.07
CA MET A 50 -0.67 10.49 -8.72
C MET A 50 -1.62 10.08 -7.59
N TRP A 51 -2.13 8.86 -7.59
CA TRP A 51 -3.23 8.46 -6.68
C TRP A 51 -3.06 7.08 -6.02
N ASP A 52 -1.98 6.37 -6.30
CA ASP A 52 -1.78 5.00 -5.82
C ASP A 52 -1.16 5.04 -4.42
N GLN A 53 -2.01 4.82 -3.41
CA GLN A 53 -1.65 4.91 -2.01
C GLN A 53 -1.08 3.57 -1.51
N VAL A 54 0.04 3.63 -0.80
CA VAL A 54 0.76 2.44 -0.34
C VAL A 54 1.37 2.61 1.05
N TYR A 55 1.24 1.57 1.87
CA TYR A 55 1.84 1.44 3.20
C TYR A 55 2.93 0.37 3.12
N ILE A 56 4.18 0.76 3.36
CA ILE A 56 5.37 -0.02 3.07
C ILE A 56 6.07 -0.37 4.39
N PRO A 57 6.10 -1.64 4.82
CA PRO A 57 6.81 -2.02 6.03
C PRO A 57 8.32 -1.86 5.83
N ALA A 58 9.06 -1.56 6.89
CA ALA A 58 10.50 -1.31 6.81
C ALA A 58 11.33 -2.50 6.29
N SER A 59 10.76 -3.70 6.31
CA SER A 59 11.37 -4.92 5.74
C SER A 59 11.16 -5.07 4.22
N CYS A 60 10.32 -4.24 3.60
CA CYS A 60 10.05 -4.27 2.18
C CYS A 60 10.97 -3.31 1.41
N ASP A 61 11.47 -3.74 0.23
CA ASP A 61 12.33 -2.90 -0.60
C ASP A 61 11.53 -1.77 -1.27
N LEU A 62 11.82 -0.53 -0.85
CA LEU A 62 11.21 0.68 -1.39
C LEU A 62 11.40 0.83 -2.91
N ASN A 63 12.55 0.42 -3.46
CA ASN A 63 12.78 0.54 -4.90
C ASN A 63 11.92 -0.43 -5.69
N ALA A 64 11.76 -1.67 -5.19
CA ALA A 64 10.83 -2.65 -5.76
C ALA A 64 9.38 -2.13 -5.71
N VAL A 65 8.95 -1.50 -4.61
CA VAL A 65 7.61 -0.87 -4.52
C VAL A 65 7.43 0.23 -5.56
N LYS A 66 8.44 1.10 -5.76
CA LYS A 66 8.39 2.16 -6.79
C LYS A 66 8.36 1.60 -8.20
N ALA A 67 9.09 0.51 -8.48
CA ALA A 67 9.02 -0.18 -9.76
C ALA A 67 7.63 -0.80 -9.97
N THR A 68 7.08 -1.42 -8.93
CA THR A 68 5.73 -1.98 -8.92
C THR A 68 4.68 -0.91 -9.20
N ALA A 69 4.81 0.29 -8.62
CA ALA A 69 3.89 1.40 -8.85
C ALA A 69 3.76 1.75 -10.34
N LYS A 70 4.89 1.78 -11.07
CA LYS A 70 4.90 2.03 -12.51
C LYS A 70 4.19 0.94 -13.29
N VAL A 71 4.44 -0.33 -12.93
CA VAL A 71 3.76 -1.47 -13.55
C VAL A 71 2.25 -1.41 -13.29
N ARG A 72 1.84 -1.14 -12.05
CA ARG A 72 0.44 -0.94 -11.67
C ARG A 72 -0.22 0.18 -12.47
N ALA A 73 0.46 1.32 -12.64
CA ALA A 73 -0.06 2.44 -13.44
C ALA A 73 -0.22 2.07 -14.92
N THR A 74 0.74 1.36 -15.51
CA THR A 74 0.62 0.86 -16.89
C THR A 74 -0.57 -0.09 -17.03
N LEU A 75 -0.66 -1.12 -16.19
CA LEU A 75 -1.75 -2.10 -16.23
C LEU A 75 -3.12 -1.43 -16.00
N ARG A 76 -3.20 -0.45 -15.09
CA ARG A 76 -4.43 0.33 -14.88
C ARG A 76 -4.81 1.13 -16.11
N SER A 77 -3.84 1.71 -16.83
CA SER A 77 -4.10 2.41 -18.10
C SER A 77 -4.57 1.47 -19.22
N GLU A 78 -4.23 0.19 -19.14
CA GLU A 78 -4.70 -0.87 -20.03
C GLU A 78 -6.09 -1.43 -19.62
N GLY A 79 -6.67 -0.93 -18.51
CA GLY A 79 -7.98 -1.32 -18.02
C GLY A 79 -7.99 -2.57 -17.13
N ILE A 80 -6.82 -3.01 -16.64
CA ILE A 80 -6.73 -4.12 -15.69
C ILE A 80 -7.34 -3.72 -14.35
N ALA A 81 -8.15 -4.61 -13.79
CA ALA A 81 -8.82 -4.42 -12.51
C ALA A 81 -7.82 -4.39 -11.34
N GLU A 82 -8.14 -3.64 -10.29
CA GLU A 82 -7.25 -3.34 -9.16
C GLU A 82 -6.78 -4.61 -8.42
N GLU A 83 -7.66 -5.59 -8.30
CA GLU A 83 -7.42 -6.90 -7.68
C GLU A 83 -6.44 -7.80 -8.45
N LEU A 84 -6.21 -7.50 -9.74
CA LEU A 84 -5.25 -8.21 -10.59
C LEU A 84 -3.89 -7.50 -10.65
N LEU A 85 -3.78 -6.32 -10.07
CA LEU A 85 -2.53 -5.56 -10.06
C LEU A 85 -1.52 -6.20 -9.09
N PRO A 86 -0.21 -6.19 -9.43
CA PRO A 86 0.80 -6.80 -8.59
C PRO A 86 0.95 -6.07 -7.26
N LEU A 87 1.19 -6.83 -6.19
CA LEU A 87 1.56 -6.27 -4.88
C LEU A 87 3.04 -5.87 -4.85
N LEU A 88 3.91 -6.65 -5.48
CA LEU A 88 5.35 -6.40 -5.61
C LEU A 88 5.89 -7.15 -6.84
N VAL A 89 6.78 -6.52 -7.62
CA VAL A 89 7.49 -7.13 -8.77
C VAL A 89 8.92 -7.57 -8.42
#